data_AF-A0A1F4NV93-F1
#
_entry.id   AF-A0A1F4NV93-F1
#
_cell.length_a   1.000
_cell.length_b   1.000
_cell.length_c   1.000
_cell.angle_alpha   90.00
_cell.angle_beta   90.00
_cell.angle_gamma   90.00
#
_symmetry.space_group_name_H-M   'P 1'
#
loop_
_entity.id
_entity.type
_entity.pdbx_description
1 polymer ?
#
loop_
_entity_poly.entity_id
_entity_poly.type
_entity_poly.pdbx_seq_one_letter_code
_entity_poly.pdbx_strand_id
1 'polypeptide(L)'
;GSTAHGFEIELEGLHSSDITDTFGGAGRGFPTGRGFGAGSVERYGSPSITEYTNGAIFGTRVTYFGIYDGTSWDFGTPTVPVGQFATPGDNCWSGGGLGYNANTPCDHFGVGTRKNATKTTYTWLHDNGAGELTGANGVVSLPAPVWNVVPAVVPVGAPPAPPVVQAVIEAPVPENEAQFGEAIWVKVFTTELEDEVALEQLIGGNPVIDGAVTEVEWQLLQFDPGNPDSGKLESGYGAPVGPNAASIIRRYEFYKYAGEYNAEDHEALVSSDSNPLDSEIGTYIGAQNAAANLAVVAVPEPETYAMLLVGVGLIGLRLRKRGRTLSLN
;
A
#
# COMPACT_ATOMS: atom_id res chain seq x y z
N GLY A 1 9.82 11.77 -22.39
CA GLY A 1 9.42 10.36 -22.23
C GLY A 1 8.95 9.83 -23.57
N SER A 2 8.67 8.53 -23.62
CA SER A 2 7.92 7.87 -24.69
C SER A 2 6.62 7.29 -24.09
N THR A 3 5.68 6.89 -24.95
CA THR A 3 4.49 6.16 -24.50
C THR A 3 4.92 4.86 -23.83
N ALA A 4 4.43 4.63 -22.62
CA ALA A 4 4.57 3.34 -21.95
C ALA A 4 3.46 2.40 -22.44
N HIS A 5 3.75 1.11 -22.53
CA HIS A 5 2.82 0.07 -22.97
C HIS A 5 2.59 -0.98 -21.87
N GLY A 6 2.94 -0.65 -20.64
CA GLY A 6 2.66 -1.44 -19.47
C GLY A 6 3.25 -0.83 -18.21
N PHE A 7 2.98 -1.50 -17.09
CA PHE A 7 3.49 -1.16 -15.78
C PHE A 7 3.69 -2.44 -14.98
N GLU A 8 4.79 -2.50 -14.24
CA GLU A 8 5.16 -3.65 -13.43
C GLU A 8 5.36 -3.23 -11.97
N ILE A 9 4.76 -4.03 -11.08
CA ILE A 9 5.01 -4.00 -9.64
C ILE A 9 5.81 -5.26 -9.30
N GLU A 10 7.10 -5.10 -9.02
CA GLU A 10 7.96 -6.18 -8.56
C GLU A 10 7.97 -6.21 -7.03
N LEU A 11 7.61 -7.38 -6.47
CA LEU A 11 7.49 -7.63 -5.03
C LEU A 11 8.48 -8.72 -4.63
N GLU A 12 9.67 -8.30 -4.19
CA GLU A 12 10.73 -9.21 -3.77
C GLU A 12 10.34 -9.95 -2.47
N GLY A 13 10.71 -11.23 -2.39
CA GLY A 13 10.44 -12.09 -1.22
C GLY A 13 9.00 -12.60 -1.10
N LEU A 14 8.12 -12.26 -2.05
CA LEU A 14 6.75 -12.76 -2.11
C LEU A 14 6.57 -13.84 -3.16
N HIS A 15 5.79 -14.86 -2.82
CA HIS A 15 5.26 -15.81 -3.79
C HIS A 15 3.95 -15.28 -4.38
N SER A 16 3.57 -15.81 -5.54
CA SER A 16 2.28 -15.54 -6.19
C SER A 16 1.11 -15.87 -5.27
N SER A 17 1.27 -16.88 -4.41
CA SER A 17 0.30 -17.21 -3.38
C SER A 17 0.11 -16.11 -2.34
N ASP A 18 1.10 -15.23 -2.13
CA ASP A 18 1.00 -14.11 -1.20
C ASP A 18 0.21 -12.93 -1.79
N ILE A 19 -0.02 -12.91 -3.10
CA ILE A 19 -0.86 -11.91 -3.77
C ILE A 19 -2.32 -12.26 -3.53
N THR A 20 -3.03 -11.37 -2.87
CA THR A 20 -4.44 -11.56 -2.52
C THR A 20 -5.35 -10.91 -3.54
N ASP A 21 -4.92 -9.81 -4.15
CA ASP A 21 -5.75 -9.00 -5.03
C ASP A 21 -4.92 -8.20 -6.04
N THR A 22 -5.54 -7.82 -7.15
CA THR A 22 -4.97 -6.89 -8.13
C THR A 22 -6.06 -5.98 -8.68
N PHE A 23 -5.72 -4.71 -8.94
CA PHE A 23 -6.66 -3.77 -9.53
C PHE A 23 -7.07 -4.24 -10.94
N GLY A 24 -8.38 -4.30 -11.22
CA GLY A 24 -8.86 -4.91 -12.48
C GLY A 24 -8.65 -6.43 -12.58
N GLY A 25 -8.27 -7.10 -11.49
CA GLY A 25 -8.09 -8.54 -11.39
C GLY A 25 -9.40 -9.34 -11.35
N ALA A 26 -9.32 -10.63 -11.63
CA ALA A 26 -10.49 -11.49 -11.65
C ALA A 26 -11.04 -11.80 -10.24
N GLY A 27 -12.37 -11.75 -10.09
CA GLY A 27 -13.07 -12.33 -8.94
C GLY A 27 -13.09 -11.47 -7.67
N ARG A 28 -12.78 -10.17 -7.75
CA ARG A 28 -12.58 -9.31 -6.56
C ARG A 28 -13.39 -8.03 -6.48
N GLY A 29 -14.18 -7.72 -7.52
CA GLY A 29 -15.13 -6.60 -7.48
C GLY A 29 -14.96 -5.63 -8.65
N PHE A 30 -13.79 -5.66 -9.30
CA PHE A 30 -13.57 -4.98 -10.56
C PHE A 30 -13.87 -5.83 -11.80
N PRO A 31 -14.40 -5.21 -12.87
CA PRO A 31 -14.37 -5.76 -14.21
C PRO A 31 -12.94 -6.05 -14.69
N THR A 32 -12.78 -7.10 -15.49
CA THR A 32 -11.47 -7.55 -16.03
C THR A 32 -11.24 -7.15 -17.48
N GLY A 33 -12.15 -6.36 -18.06
CA GLY A 33 -12.03 -5.88 -19.43
C GLY A 33 -10.83 -4.93 -19.58
N ARG A 34 -10.49 -4.67 -20.84
CA ARG A 34 -9.39 -3.79 -21.23
C ARG A 34 -9.91 -2.61 -22.05
N GLY A 35 -9.14 -1.52 -22.06
CA GLY A 35 -9.49 -0.27 -22.72
C GLY A 35 -10.40 0.63 -21.88
N PHE A 36 -11.27 1.39 -22.55
CA PHE A 36 -12.07 2.47 -21.94
C PHE A 36 -13.58 2.23 -22.03
N GLY A 37 -13.98 1.02 -22.45
CA GLY A 37 -15.38 0.65 -22.65
C GLY A 37 -16.07 0.16 -21.38
N ALA A 38 -17.37 -0.11 -21.49
CA ALA A 38 -18.12 -0.75 -20.42
C ALA A 38 -17.51 -2.10 -20.05
N GLY A 39 -17.25 -2.31 -18.76
CA GLY A 39 -16.61 -3.54 -18.26
C GLY A 39 -15.09 -3.52 -18.27
N SER A 40 -14.46 -2.36 -18.49
CA SER A 40 -13.04 -2.12 -18.25
C SER A 40 -12.86 -1.14 -17.09
N VAL A 41 -11.85 -1.33 -16.26
CA VAL A 41 -11.43 -0.35 -15.23
C VAL A 41 -10.02 0.13 -15.41
N GLU A 42 -9.15 -0.72 -15.93
CA GLU A 42 -7.74 -0.46 -16.19
C GLU A 42 -7.48 -0.63 -17.70
N ARG A 43 -6.66 0.24 -18.29
CA ARG A 43 -6.43 0.32 -19.74
C ARG A 43 -5.91 -1.00 -20.32
N TYR A 44 -4.96 -1.64 -19.65
CA TYR A 44 -4.35 -2.91 -20.05
C TYR A 44 -5.19 -4.14 -19.66
N GLY A 45 -6.13 -3.96 -18.72
CA GLY A 45 -7.02 -4.98 -18.19
C GLY A 45 -6.39 -5.73 -17.02
N SER A 46 -6.83 -6.97 -16.76
CA SER A 46 -6.27 -7.77 -15.67
C SER A 46 -4.76 -7.99 -15.85
N PRO A 47 -3.94 -7.79 -14.80
CA PRO A 47 -2.52 -8.03 -14.87
C PRO A 47 -2.20 -9.52 -14.86
N SER A 48 -1.00 -9.87 -15.33
CA SER A 48 -0.41 -11.18 -15.04
C SER A 48 0.28 -11.18 -13.68
N ILE A 49 0.27 -12.34 -13.00
CA ILE A 49 1.03 -12.56 -11.77
C ILE A 49 2.05 -13.66 -12.07
N THR A 50 3.34 -13.31 -12.06
CA THR A 50 4.42 -14.23 -12.45
C THR A 50 5.52 -14.24 -11.40
N GLU A 51 5.89 -15.41 -10.91
CA GLU A 51 7.04 -15.54 -10.01
C GLU A 51 8.36 -15.46 -10.79
N TYR A 52 9.39 -14.94 -10.14
CA TYR A 52 10.75 -14.92 -10.68
C TYR A 52 11.77 -15.41 -9.66
N THR A 53 12.93 -15.78 -10.17
CA THR A 53 14.11 -16.07 -9.37
C THR A 53 15.34 -15.53 -10.11
N ASN A 54 16.17 -14.78 -9.39
CA ASN A 54 17.42 -14.23 -9.88
C ASN A 54 18.52 -14.59 -8.87
N GLY A 55 19.20 -15.72 -9.10
CA GLY A 55 20.15 -16.26 -8.14
C GLY A 55 19.47 -16.66 -6.84
N ALA A 56 19.83 -16.02 -5.74
CA ALA A 56 19.24 -16.26 -4.42
C ALA A 56 17.99 -15.39 -4.14
N ILE A 57 17.73 -14.38 -4.97
CA ILE A 57 16.58 -13.48 -4.84
C ILE A 57 15.40 -14.10 -5.57
N PHE A 58 14.22 -14.09 -4.95
CA PHE A 58 12.96 -14.50 -5.57
C PHE A 58 11.90 -13.43 -5.31
N GLY A 59 10.83 -13.47 -6.09
CA GLY A 59 9.71 -12.56 -5.88
C GLY A 59 8.59 -12.81 -6.88
N THR A 60 7.63 -11.88 -6.89
CA THR A 60 6.48 -11.91 -7.80
C THR A 60 6.36 -10.58 -8.54
N ARG A 61 6.06 -10.66 -9.84
CA ARG A 61 5.71 -9.52 -10.69
C ARG A 61 4.22 -9.49 -10.92
N VAL A 62 3.60 -8.34 -10.66
CA VAL A 62 2.26 -8.00 -11.13
C VAL A 62 2.40 -7.05 -12.30
N THR A 63 2.13 -7.55 -13.50
CA THR A 63 2.42 -6.84 -14.75
C THR A 63 1.13 -6.53 -15.50
N TYR A 64 0.85 -5.25 -15.68
CA TYR A 64 -0.17 -4.70 -16.57
C TYR A 64 0.48 -4.39 -17.90
N PHE A 65 -0.03 -4.88 -19.03
CA PHE A 65 0.62 -4.67 -20.32
C PHE A 65 -0.35 -4.67 -21.49
N GLY A 66 -0.04 -3.83 -22.48
CA GLY A 66 -0.71 -3.83 -23.78
C GLY A 66 -0.37 -5.06 -24.59
N ILE A 67 -1.16 -5.32 -25.63
CA ILE A 67 -0.97 -6.43 -26.56
C ILE A 67 -0.41 -5.87 -27.86
N TYR A 68 0.73 -6.41 -28.28
CA TYR A 68 1.33 -6.11 -29.58
C TYR A 68 0.84 -7.11 -30.63
N ASP A 69 0.27 -6.61 -31.74
CA ASP A 69 -0.26 -7.46 -32.83
C ASP A 69 0.78 -7.77 -33.93
N GLY A 70 2.04 -7.36 -33.74
CA GLY A 70 3.10 -7.42 -34.75
C GLY A 70 3.27 -6.13 -35.55
N THR A 71 2.39 -5.14 -35.37
CA THR A 71 2.47 -3.81 -36.01
C THR A 71 2.27 -2.69 -35.00
N SER A 72 1.29 -2.82 -34.10
CA SER A 72 0.92 -1.80 -33.12
C SER A 72 0.52 -2.38 -31.78
N TRP A 73 0.70 -1.59 -30.73
CA TRP A 73 0.15 -1.84 -29.41
C TRP A 73 -1.33 -1.43 -29.38
N ASP A 74 -2.17 -2.23 -28.75
CA ASP A 74 -3.60 -1.92 -28.57
C ASP A 74 -3.82 -0.69 -27.67
N PHE A 75 -3.01 -0.55 -26.63
CA PHE A 75 -3.06 0.55 -25.68
C PHE A 75 -1.67 0.98 -25.21
N GLY A 76 -1.58 2.21 -24.72
CA GLY A 76 -0.39 2.73 -24.05
C GLY A 76 -0.70 4.00 -23.28
N THR A 77 0.06 4.26 -22.23
CA THR A 77 0.00 5.46 -21.39
C THR A 77 0.83 6.56 -22.06
N PRO A 78 0.20 7.65 -22.54
CA PRO A 78 0.93 8.72 -23.18
C PRO A 78 1.81 9.45 -22.16
N THR A 79 3.00 9.87 -22.60
CA THR A 79 3.89 10.72 -21.82
C THR A 79 3.42 12.18 -21.89
N VAL A 80 3.66 12.92 -20.81
CA VAL A 80 3.49 14.38 -20.75
C VAL A 80 4.78 15.02 -20.29
N PRO A 81 5.06 16.27 -20.70
CA PRO A 81 6.17 17.02 -20.15
C PRO A 81 6.06 17.12 -18.61
N VAL A 82 7.21 17.05 -17.94
CA VAL A 82 7.28 17.16 -16.48
C VAL A 82 6.60 18.45 -16.02
N GLY A 83 5.74 18.35 -14.99
CA GLY A 83 5.01 19.49 -14.43
C GLY A 83 3.77 19.92 -15.21
N GLN A 84 3.46 19.31 -16.36
CA GLN A 84 2.23 19.62 -17.11
C GLN A 84 1.04 18.74 -16.77
N PHE A 85 1.27 17.64 -16.07
CA PHE A 85 0.22 16.82 -15.49
C PHE A 85 0.62 16.51 -14.06
N ALA A 86 -0.15 17.05 -13.12
CA ALA A 86 -0.14 16.52 -11.77
C ALA A 86 -1.06 15.30 -11.78
N THR A 87 -0.51 14.12 -11.52
CA THR A 87 -1.32 12.92 -11.35
C THR A 87 -2.34 13.22 -10.26
N PRO A 88 -3.65 13.15 -10.51
CA PRO A 88 -4.66 13.50 -9.51
C PRO A 88 -4.83 12.39 -8.45
N GLY A 89 -3.72 11.77 -8.04
CA GLY A 89 -3.68 10.56 -7.21
C GLY A 89 -4.37 9.37 -7.87
N ASP A 90 -5.19 8.68 -7.09
CA ASP A 90 -5.78 7.36 -7.39
C ASP A 90 -7.03 7.42 -8.30
N ASN A 91 -7.11 8.45 -9.14
CA ASN A 91 -8.28 8.71 -10.00
C ASN A 91 -8.08 8.25 -11.45
N CYS A 92 -6.91 7.73 -11.81
CA CYS A 92 -6.54 7.38 -13.19
C CYS A 92 -7.09 6.01 -13.65
N TRP A 93 -8.41 5.85 -13.63
CA TRP A 93 -9.08 4.60 -14.02
C TRP A 93 -10.51 4.85 -14.50
N SER A 94 -11.16 3.85 -15.10
CA SER A 94 -12.52 3.96 -15.62
C SER A 94 -13.55 4.01 -14.48
N GLY A 95 -13.77 5.20 -13.94
CA GLY A 95 -14.65 5.47 -12.80
C GLY A 95 -14.12 6.54 -11.85
N GLY A 96 -12.83 6.89 -11.95
CA GLY A 96 -12.19 7.89 -11.09
C GLY A 96 -12.51 9.35 -11.40
N GLY A 97 -13.59 9.64 -12.14
CA GLY A 97 -14.10 11.01 -12.33
C GLY A 97 -13.31 11.94 -13.26
N LEU A 98 -12.13 11.56 -13.76
CA LEU A 98 -11.28 12.39 -14.63
C LEU A 98 -11.69 12.42 -16.11
N GLY A 99 -12.67 11.60 -16.51
CA GLY A 99 -12.92 11.32 -17.93
C GLY A 99 -11.79 10.51 -18.56
N TYR A 100 -11.31 9.48 -17.85
CA TYR A 100 -10.23 8.57 -18.25
C TYR A 100 -10.44 8.02 -19.67
N ASN A 101 -9.46 8.27 -20.54
CA ASN A 101 -9.49 7.90 -21.96
C ASN A 101 -8.06 7.71 -22.53
N ALA A 102 -7.95 7.41 -23.82
CA ALA A 102 -6.68 7.15 -24.49
C ALA A 102 -5.61 8.26 -24.32
N ASN A 103 -6.03 9.52 -24.16
CA ASN A 103 -5.13 10.66 -23.97
C ASN A 103 -4.76 10.92 -22.51
N THR A 104 -5.32 10.19 -21.55
CA THR A 104 -5.01 10.37 -20.12
C THR A 104 -3.60 9.85 -19.84
N PRO A 105 -2.67 10.67 -19.33
CA PRO A 105 -1.24 10.33 -19.20
C PRO A 105 -0.88 9.66 -17.87
N CYS A 106 -1.81 8.91 -17.31
CA CYS A 106 -1.66 8.18 -16.07
C CYS A 106 -2.61 6.98 -16.07
N ASP A 107 -2.34 6.03 -15.18
CA ASP A 107 -3.17 4.87 -14.91
C ASP A 107 -3.08 4.55 -13.40
N HIS A 108 -4.09 3.86 -12.88
CA HIS A 108 -4.13 3.39 -11.51
C HIS A 108 -3.80 1.90 -11.47
N PHE A 109 -2.88 1.53 -10.58
CA PHE A 109 -2.43 0.17 -10.38
C PHE A 109 -2.52 -0.17 -8.91
N GLY A 110 -2.87 -1.41 -8.60
CA GLY A 110 -3.01 -1.85 -7.22
C GLY A 110 -2.69 -3.32 -7.06
N VAL A 111 -2.22 -3.67 -5.87
CA VAL A 111 -1.95 -5.05 -5.46
C VAL A 111 -2.24 -5.19 -3.97
N GLY A 112 -2.93 -6.27 -3.60
CA GLY A 112 -3.09 -6.70 -2.21
C GLY A 112 -2.11 -7.84 -1.90
N THR A 113 -1.49 -7.82 -0.72
CA THR A 113 -0.56 -8.86 -0.28
C THR A 113 -0.90 -9.37 1.13
N ARG A 114 -0.45 -10.58 1.47
CA ARG A 114 -0.61 -11.16 2.83
C ARG A 114 0.48 -10.74 3.82
N LYS A 115 1.61 -10.24 3.32
CA LYS A 115 2.78 -9.84 4.09
C LYS A 115 3.59 -8.82 3.29
N ASN A 116 4.53 -8.14 3.95
CA ASN A 116 5.41 -7.19 3.28
C ASN A 116 6.38 -7.89 2.33
N ALA A 117 6.61 -7.27 1.16
CA ALA A 117 7.75 -7.56 0.33
C ALA A 117 9.03 -7.05 1.01
N THR A 118 10.18 -7.68 0.73
CA THR A 118 11.48 -7.15 1.18
C THR A 118 11.88 -5.90 0.41
N LYS A 119 11.40 -5.79 -0.83
CA LYS A 119 11.57 -4.62 -1.71
C LYS A 119 10.38 -4.54 -2.67
N THR A 120 9.88 -3.34 -2.90
CA THR A 120 8.88 -3.05 -3.94
C THR A 120 9.50 -2.15 -4.99
N THR A 121 9.42 -2.54 -6.25
CA THR A 121 9.88 -1.72 -7.38
C THR A 121 8.72 -1.48 -8.34
N TYR A 122 8.49 -0.21 -8.68
CA TYR A 122 7.50 0.21 -9.66
C TYR A 122 8.20 0.57 -10.96
N THR A 123 7.72 0.08 -12.10
CA THR A 123 8.40 0.32 -13.38
C THR A 123 7.41 0.45 -14.53
N TRP A 124 7.46 1.59 -15.22
CA TRP A 124 6.83 1.74 -16.53
C TRP A 124 7.54 0.90 -17.58
N LEU A 125 6.77 0.16 -18.36
CA LEU A 125 7.29 -0.71 -19.40
C LEU A 125 7.19 -0.03 -20.76
N HIS A 126 8.30 0.01 -21.49
CA HIS A 126 8.40 0.67 -22.79
C HIS A 126 8.78 -0.34 -23.86
N ASP A 127 8.30 -0.13 -25.09
CA ASP A 127 8.69 -0.92 -26.25
C ASP A 127 10.18 -0.70 -26.57
N ASN A 128 10.94 -1.79 -26.74
CA ASN A 128 12.34 -1.76 -27.17
C ASN A 128 12.51 -1.53 -28.69
N GLY A 129 11.42 -1.38 -29.43
CA GLY A 129 11.36 -1.20 -30.88
C GLY A 129 11.20 -2.51 -31.66
N ALA A 130 11.17 -3.66 -30.97
CA ALA A 130 10.90 -4.97 -31.53
C ALA A 130 9.51 -5.51 -31.13
N GLY A 131 8.66 -4.70 -30.48
CA GLY A 131 7.38 -5.15 -29.95
C GLY A 131 7.52 -5.90 -28.63
N GLU A 132 8.61 -5.67 -27.89
CA GLU A 132 8.87 -6.27 -26.58
C GLU A 132 9.02 -5.18 -25.53
N LEU A 133 8.45 -5.44 -24.35
CA LEU A 133 8.47 -4.51 -23.24
C LEU A 133 9.74 -4.64 -22.40
N THR A 134 10.31 -3.50 -22.02
CA THR A 134 11.44 -3.39 -21.10
C THR A 134 11.24 -2.29 -20.07
N GLY A 135 11.77 -2.52 -18.87
CA GLY A 135 11.76 -1.58 -17.75
C GLY A 135 12.97 -0.63 -17.69
N ALA A 136 13.93 -0.74 -18.61
CA ALA A 136 15.27 -0.13 -18.48
C ALA A 136 15.29 1.38 -18.19
N ASN A 137 14.28 2.13 -18.63
CA ASN A 137 14.17 3.59 -18.42
C ASN A 137 12.85 3.99 -17.76
N GLY A 138 12.20 3.08 -17.04
CA GLY A 138 10.86 3.28 -16.50
C GLY A 138 10.73 3.19 -14.99
N VAL A 139 11.83 2.99 -14.26
CA VAL A 139 11.81 2.86 -12.80
C VAL A 139 11.21 4.13 -12.19
N VAL A 140 10.22 3.94 -11.33
CA VAL A 140 9.54 5.02 -10.62
C VAL A 140 10.12 5.09 -9.20
N SER A 141 10.72 6.24 -8.87
CA SER A 141 11.26 6.53 -7.54
C SER A 141 10.15 6.98 -6.58
N LEU A 142 9.20 6.08 -6.31
CA LEU A 142 8.19 6.26 -5.26
C LEU A 142 8.37 5.18 -4.21
N PRO A 143 8.58 5.55 -2.93
CA PRO A 143 8.77 4.57 -1.88
C PRO A 143 7.43 3.94 -1.49
N ALA A 144 7.46 2.63 -1.19
CA ALA A 144 6.28 1.87 -0.78
C ALA A 144 6.28 1.70 0.76
N PRO A 145 5.12 1.78 1.43
CA PRO A 145 5.03 1.56 2.86
C PRO A 145 5.22 0.09 3.23
N VAL A 146 5.99 -0.14 4.30
CA VAL A 146 6.16 -1.42 4.98
C VAL A 146 5.32 -1.40 6.25
N TRP A 147 4.42 -2.38 6.41
CA TRP A 147 3.48 -2.43 7.52
C TRP A 147 3.96 -3.29 8.68
N ASN A 148 4.14 -2.69 9.85
CA ASN A 148 4.44 -3.38 11.10
C ASN A 148 3.18 -3.39 11.97
N VAL A 149 2.46 -4.51 11.93
CA VAL A 149 1.23 -4.71 12.72
C VAL A 149 1.55 -5.57 13.93
N VAL A 150 1.46 -4.98 15.12
CA VAL A 150 1.49 -5.71 16.39
C VAL A 150 0.03 -6.01 16.78
N PRO A 151 -0.41 -7.28 16.76
CA PRO A 151 -1.80 -7.62 17.04
C PRO A 151 -2.20 -7.28 18.48
N ALA A 152 -3.50 -7.10 18.68
CA ALA A 152 -4.09 -7.01 20.01
C ALA A 152 -3.74 -8.27 20.83
N VAL A 153 -3.10 -8.08 21.99
CA VAL A 153 -2.93 -9.15 22.98
C VAL A 153 -4.07 -9.07 23.99
N VAL A 154 -4.63 -10.23 24.34
CA VAL A 154 -5.63 -10.35 25.42
C VAL A 154 -4.96 -11.06 26.59
N PRO A 155 -4.38 -10.33 27.57
CA PRO A 155 -3.81 -10.96 28.74
C PRO A 155 -4.92 -11.61 29.57
N VAL A 156 -4.66 -12.80 30.11
CA VAL A 156 -5.62 -13.49 30.99
C VAL A 156 -5.94 -12.60 32.20
N GLY A 157 -7.20 -12.15 32.30
CA GLY A 157 -7.67 -11.32 33.41
C GLY A 157 -7.48 -9.80 33.22
N ALA A 158 -7.08 -9.33 32.03
CA ALA A 158 -7.03 -7.90 31.70
C ALA A 158 -7.85 -7.60 30.43
N PRO A 159 -8.26 -6.33 30.22
CA PRO A 159 -8.83 -5.91 28.95
C PRO A 159 -7.84 -6.15 27.78
N PRO A 160 -8.33 -6.42 26.56
CA PRO A 160 -7.49 -6.47 25.36
C PRO A 160 -6.67 -5.20 25.23
N ALA A 161 -5.37 -5.33 24.99
CA ALA A 161 -4.59 -4.20 24.51
C ALA A 161 -4.93 -3.97 23.03
N PRO A 162 -5.19 -2.73 22.60
CA PRO A 162 -5.42 -2.42 21.19
C PRO A 162 -4.20 -2.81 20.32
N PRO A 163 -4.40 -3.08 19.02
CA PRO A 163 -3.30 -3.27 18.10
C PRO A 163 -2.44 -2.01 18.01
N VAL A 164 -1.18 -2.17 17.63
CA VAL A 164 -0.30 -1.05 17.25
C VAL A 164 0.06 -1.24 15.79
N VAL A 165 -0.13 -0.19 14.99
CA VAL A 165 0.13 -0.26 13.55
C VAL A 165 1.07 0.85 13.12
N GLN A 166 2.29 0.47 12.78
CA GLN A 166 3.28 1.35 12.20
C GLN A 166 3.37 1.10 10.69
N ALA A 167 3.45 2.16 9.91
CA ALA A 167 3.91 2.07 8.52
C ALA A 167 5.21 2.85 8.37
N VAL A 168 6.20 2.18 7.77
CA VAL A 168 7.52 2.75 7.50
C VAL A 168 7.65 3.01 6.02
N ILE A 169 7.99 4.24 5.65
CA ILE A 169 8.42 4.59 4.28
C ILE A 169 9.88 4.98 4.35
N GLU A 170 10.70 4.34 3.51
CA GLU A 170 12.13 4.64 3.41
C GLU A 170 12.40 5.47 2.16
N ALA A 171 13.34 6.42 2.25
CA ALA A 171 13.78 7.20 1.11
C ALA A 171 14.37 6.31 0.01
N PRO A 172 14.15 6.62 -1.28
CA PRO A 172 14.78 5.89 -2.37
C PRO A 172 16.31 5.91 -2.24
N VAL A 173 16.95 4.75 -2.46
CA VAL A 173 18.41 4.65 -2.49
C VAL A 173 18.93 5.39 -3.74
N PRO A 174 19.90 6.32 -3.60
CA PRO A 174 20.45 7.06 -4.72
C PRO A 174 21.40 6.21 -5.57
N GLU A 175 21.66 6.63 -6.81
CA GLU A 175 22.69 6.00 -7.66
C GLU A 175 24.10 6.14 -7.07
N ASN A 176 24.35 7.24 -6.37
CA ASN A 176 25.59 7.49 -5.64
C ASN A 176 25.35 7.40 -4.13
N GLU A 177 25.53 6.21 -3.57
CA GLU A 177 25.35 5.93 -2.13
C GLU A 177 26.39 6.61 -1.22
N ALA A 178 27.38 7.33 -1.77
CA ALA A 178 28.35 8.09 -0.97
C ALA A 178 27.86 9.51 -0.61
N GLN A 179 26.70 9.93 -1.12
CA GLN A 179 26.10 11.25 -0.88
C GLN A 179 24.66 11.11 -0.42
N PHE A 180 24.07 12.20 0.07
CA PHE A 180 22.65 12.23 0.35
C PHE A 180 21.83 12.04 -0.94
N GLY A 181 20.69 11.38 -0.81
CA GLY A 181 19.79 11.15 -1.94
C GLY A 181 18.98 12.38 -2.33
N GLU A 182 18.09 12.23 -3.31
CA GLU A 182 17.08 13.26 -3.59
C GLU A 182 16.07 13.33 -2.45
N ALA A 183 15.83 14.52 -1.93
CA ALA A 183 14.86 14.77 -0.86
C ALA A 183 13.43 14.84 -1.40
N ILE A 184 12.53 14.17 -0.68
CA ILE A 184 11.11 14.05 -1.02
C ILE A 184 10.30 14.45 0.21
N TRP A 185 9.38 15.39 0.03
CA TRP A 185 8.37 15.68 1.03
C TRP A 185 7.25 14.66 0.93
N VAL A 186 6.90 14.06 2.07
CA VAL A 186 5.75 13.16 2.18
C VAL A 186 4.75 13.75 3.13
N LYS A 187 3.51 13.87 2.64
CA LYS A 187 2.35 14.20 3.46
C LYS A 187 1.53 12.94 3.67
N VAL A 188 1.26 12.60 4.93
CA VAL A 188 0.52 11.39 5.30
C VAL A 188 -0.81 11.79 5.92
N PHE A 189 -1.88 11.18 5.41
CA PHE A 189 -3.19 11.21 6.02
C PHE A 189 -3.50 9.84 6.58
N THR A 190 -3.85 9.75 7.87
CA THR A 190 -4.21 8.49 8.52
C THR A 190 -5.69 8.49 8.87
N THR A 191 -6.34 7.33 8.71
CA THR A 191 -7.67 7.04 9.27
C THR A 191 -7.81 5.60 9.71
N GLU A 192 -8.48 5.42 10.84
CA GLU A 192 -8.90 4.13 11.38
C GLU A 192 -10.36 3.86 11.01
N LEU A 193 -10.67 2.62 10.64
CA LEU A 193 -12.02 2.19 10.27
C LEU A 193 -12.46 0.99 11.10
N GLU A 194 -13.75 0.93 11.40
CA GLU A 194 -14.36 -0.20 12.11
C GLU A 194 -14.64 -1.42 11.19
N ASP A 195 -14.46 -1.25 9.87
CA ASP A 195 -14.64 -2.31 8.86
C ASP A 195 -13.32 -2.62 8.14
N GLU A 196 -13.21 -3.83 7.58
CA GLU A 196 -12.15 -4.18 6.63
C GLU A 196 -12.28 -3.35 5.35
N VAL A 197 -11.14 -3.06 4.71
CA VAL A 197 -11.08 -2.34 3.44
C VAL A 197 -10.58 -3.25 2.32
N ALA A 198 -11.29 -3.22 1.20
CA ALA A 198 -10.92 -3.89 -0.04
C ALA A 198 -10.03 -3.00 -0.91
N LEU A 199 -9.27 -3.60 -1.84
CA LEU A 199 -8.42 -2.84 -2.76
C LEU A 199 -9.23 -1.86 -3.62
N GLU A 200 -10.46 -2.25 -3.98
CA GLU A 200 -11.46 -1.46 -4.70
C GLU A 200 -11.83 -0.15 -4.00
N GLN A 201 -11.63 -0.08 -2.68
CA GLN A 201 -11.97 1.10 -1.89
C GLN A 201 -10.79 2.06 -1.76
N LEU A 202 -9.57 1.66 -2.14
CA LEU A 202 -8.35 2.48 -2.07
C LEU A 202 -8.17 3.40 -3.29
N ILE A 203 -9.28 3.83 -3.89
CA ILE A 203 -9.36 4.71 -5.06
C ILE A 203 -9.80 6.11 -4.64
N GLY A 204 -9.36 7.13 -5.37
CA GLY A 204 -9.80 8.50 -5.10
C GLY A 204 -11.29 8.66 -5.45
N GLY A 205 -11.98 9.54 -4.72
CA GLY A 205 -13.43 9.69 -4.84
C GLY A 205 -14.23 8.64 -4.04
N ASN A 206 -13.58 7.63 -3.45
CA ASN A 206 -14.25 6.72 -2.55
C ASN A 206 -14.47 7.41 -1.19
N PRO A 207 -15.67 7.34 -0.57
CA PRO A 207 -15.93 7.91 0.75
C PRO A 207 -14.96 7.43 1.84
N VAL A 208 -14.46 6.20 1.71
CA VAL A 208 -13.46 5.61 2.61
C VAL A 208 -12.11 6.31 2.54
N ILE A 209 -11.78 6.99 1.43
CA ILE A 209 -10.57 7.80 1.26
C ILE A 209 -10.87 9.29 1.52
N ASP A 210 -11.96 9.81 0.97
CA ASP A 210 -12.26 11.25 0.99
C ASP A 210 -12.79 11.74 2.36
N GLY A 211 -13.56 10.91 3.06
CA GLY A 211 -14.14 11.24 4.37
C GLY A 211 -13.22 10.94 5.55
N ALA A 212 -12.08 10.34 5.27
CA ALA A 212 -11.19 9.67 6.20
C ALA A 212 -9.88 10.44 6.33
N VAL A 213 -9.93 11.62 6.96
CA VAL A 213 -8.73 12.39 7.25
C VAL A 213 -8.73 12.83 8.70
N THR A 214 -8.16 12.01 9.59
CA THR A 214 -8.12 12.33 11.04
C THR A 214 -6.81 12.95 11.47
N GLU A 215 -5.70 12.58 10.83
CA GLU A 215 -4.36 13.07 11.18
C GLU A 215 -3.58 13.44 9.91
N VAL A 216 -2.79 14.52 9.99
CA VAL A 216 -1.94 14.98 8.90
C VAL A 216 -0.52 15.15 9.43
N GLU A 217 0.42 14.48 8.79
CA GLU A 217 1.85 14.55 9.11
C GLU A 217 2.63 14.92 7.85
N TRP A 218 3.59 15.82 7.99
CA TRP A 218 4.61 16.06 6.96
C TRP A 218 5.92 15.48 7.46
N GLN A 219 6.70 14.88 6.56
CA GLN A 219 8.04 14.41 6.85
C GLN A 219 8.90 14.55 5.59
N LEU A 220 10.14 15.02 5.78
CA LEU A 220 11.17 14.98 4.75
C LEU A 220 11.80 13.58 4.75
N LEU A 221 11.82 12.96 3.57
CA LEU A 221 12.55 11.73 3.32
C LEU A 221 13.78 12.03 2.48
N GLN A 222 14.96 11.65 2.98
CA GLN A 222 16.20 11.72 2.22
C GLN A 222 17.14 10.59 2.65
N PHE A 223 17.74 9.90 1.69
CA PHE A 223 18.79 8.92 2.01
C PHE A 223 20.00 9.63 2.61
N ASP A 224 20.57 9.06 3.66
CA ASP A 224 21.74 9.58 4.38
C ASP A 224 22.81 8.46 4.46
N PRO A 225 24.01 8.67 3.88
CA PRO A 225 25.07 7.67 3.87
C PRO A 225 25.70 7.45 5.27
N GLY A 226 25.56 8.41 6.18
CA GLY A 226 26.07 8.36 7.55
C GLY A 226 25.07 7.80 8.56
N ASN A 227 23.78 7.81 8.24
CA ASN A 227 22.72 7.29 9.10
C ASN A 227 21.57 6.65 8.29
N PRO A 228 21.53 5.31 8.15
CA PRO A 228 20.48 4.65 7.37
C PRO A 228 19.07 4.79 7.95
N ASP A 229 18.91 5.25 9.19
CA ASP A 229 17.61 5.43 9.84
C ASP A 229 17.05 6.87 9.72
N SER A 230 17.84 7.87 9.29
CA SER A 230 17.34 9.25 9.15
C SER A 230 16.44 9.46 7.91
N GLY A 231 16.53 8.58 6.93
CA GLY A 231 15.69 8.59 5.72
C GLY A 231 14.37 7.86 5.85
N LYS A 232 13.77 7.79 7.04
CA LYS A 232 12.57 6.99 7.32
C LYS A 232 11.45 7.84 7.89
N LEU A 233 10.24 7.61 7.39
CA LEU A 233 8.99 8.13 7.95
C LEU A 233 8.30 6.98 8.69
N GLU A 234 8.05 7.17 9.98
CA GLU A 234 7.40 6.19 10.85
C GLU A 234 6.01 6.67 11.29
N SER A 235 4.99 6.42 10.48
CA SER A 235 3.63 6.82 10.84
C SER A 235 3.02 5.85 11.86
N GLY A 236 2.48 6.37 12.96
CA GLY A 236 1.79 5.59 14.00
C GLY A 236 2.71 4.88 15.00
N TYR A 237 3.98 5.29 15.12
CA TYR A 237 4.92 4.65 16.04
C TYR A 237 4.45 4.73 17.50
N GLY A 238 4.26 3.56 18.12
CA GLY A 238 3.88 3.43 19.53
C GLY A 238 2.45 3.87 19.88
N ALA A 239 1.68 4.39 18.92
CA ALA A 239 0.29 4.78 19.11
C ALA A 239 -0.63 3.57 18.94
N PRO A 240 -1.44 3.21 19.95
CA PRO A 240 -2.46 2.20 19.78
C PRO A 240 -3.54 2.68 18.83
N VAL A 241 -3.99 1.82 17.93
CA VAL A 241 -5.19 2.13 17.14
C VAL A 241 -6.45 1.99 17.99
N GLY A 242 -7.54 2.59 17.57
CA GLY A 242 -8.84 2.48 18.23
C GLY A 242 -9.23 1.02 18.50
N PRO A 243 -9.90 0.73 19.64
CA PRO A 243 -10.21 -0.63 20.06
C PRO A 243 -11.15 -1.38 19.11
N ASN A 244 -11.88 -0.65 18.26
CA ASN A 244 -12.79 -1.20 17.25
C ASN A 244 -12.18 -1.21 15.85
N ALA A 245 -10.93 -0.75 15.67
CA ALA A 245 -10.35 -0.64 14.34
C ALA A 245 -10.17 -2.03 13.73
N ALA A 246 -10.86 -2.28 12.62
CA ALA A 246 -10.69 -3.46 11.77
C ALA A 246 -9.72 -3.18 10.62
N SER A 247 -9.51 -1.91 10.25
CA SER A 247 -8.49 -1.52 9.30
C SER A 247 -7.93 -0.13 9.56
N ILE A 248 -6.75 0.13 9.01
CA ILE A 248 -6.14 1.46 8.97
C ILE A 248 -5.79 1.79 7.53
N ILE A 249 -6.07 3.03 7.14
CA ILE A 249 -5.76 3.58 5.82
C ILE A 249 -4.74 4.69 6.01
N ARG A 250 -3.75 4.70 5.13
CA ARG A 250 -2.79 5.80 4.97
C ARG A 250 -2.77 6.25 3.52
N ARG A 251 -3.04 7.53 3.30
CA ARG A 251 -2.84 8.20 2.02
C ARG A 251 -1.54 8.99 2.09
N TYR A 252 -0.62 8.66 1.20
CA TYR A 252 0.66 9.33 1.05
C TYR A 252 0.61 10.24 -0.16
N GLU A 253 0.98 11.50 0.00
CA GLU A 253 1.20 12.43 -1.10
C GLU A 253 2.68 12.83 -1.13
N PHE A 254 3.30 12.70 -2.28
CA PHE A 254 4.73 12.91 -2.49
C PHE A 254 4.96 14.19 -3.27
N TYR A 255 5.89 15.01 -2.80
CA TYR A 255 6.27 16.28 -3.39
C TYR A 255 7.79 16.34 -3.51
N LYS A 256 8.29 16.97 -4.58
CA LYS A 256 9.72 17.28 -4.67
C LYS A 256 10.11 18.24 -3.56
N TYR A 257 11.32 18.12 -3.05
CA TYR A 257 11.93 19.22 -2.30
C TYR A 257 12.29 20.37 -3.27
N ALA A 258 11.93 21.60 -2.90
CA ALA A 258 12.19 22.81 -3.69
C ALA A 258 13.17 23.78 -3.01
N GLY A 259 13.61 23.47 -1.79
CA GLY A 259 14.59 24.27 -1.08
C GLY A 259 16.02 24.04 -1.58
N GLU A 260 16.98 24.61 -0.86
CA GLU A 260 18.39 24.51 -1.20
C GLU A 260 18.98 23.18 -0.71
N TYR A 261 19.91 22.63 -1.49
CA TYR A 261 20.76 21.53 -1.09
C TYR A 261 22.16 22.05 -0.75
N ASN A 262 22.83 21.40 0.18
CA ASN A 262 24.26 21.57 0.39
C ASN A 262 25.01 21.12 -0.87
N ALA A 263 25.88 21.99 -1.38
CA ALA A 263 26.61 21.76 -2.63
C ALA A 263 27.70 20.67 -2.52
N GLU A 264 28.13 20.29 -1.31
CA GLU A 264 29.21 19.32 -1.11
C GLU A 264 28.70 17.87 -1.05
N ASP A 265 27.62 17.63 -0.30
CA ASP A 265 27.11 16.29 0.02
C ASP A 265 25.65 16.05 -0.39
N HIS A 266 24.99 17.07 -0.96
CA HIS A 266 23.60 17.04 -1.40
C HIS A 266 22.57 16.91 -0.28
N GLU A 267 22.91 17.26 0.97
CA GLU A 267 21.95 17.29 2.07
C GLU A 267 20.89 18.39 1.87
N ALA A 268 19.61 18.10 2.11
CA ALA A 268 18.55 19.11 2.02
C ALA A 268 18.62 20.09 3.21
N LEU A 269 18.77 21.38 2.91
CA LEU A 269 18.87 22.45 3.91
C LEU A 269 17.49 22.92 4.36
N VAL A 270 16.77 22.06 5.09
CA VAL A 270 15.42 22.37 5.59
C VAL A 270 15.43 23.13 6.91
N SER A 271 14.43 23.99 7.10
CA SER A 271 14.19 24.65 8.38
C SER A 271 13.62 23.71 9.45
N SER A 272 12.83 22.71 9.03
CA SER A 272 12.28 21.63 9.84
C SER A 272 12.08 20.42 8.95
N ASP A 273 12.27 19.22 9.48
CA ASP A 273 12.04 17.94 8.80
C ASP A 273 10.57 17.50 8.81
N SER A 274 9.70 18.19 9.55
CA SER A 274 8.30 17.80 9.79
C SER A 274 7.30 18.96 9.61
N ASN A 275 7.81 20.17 9.36
CA ASN A 275 7.01 21.37 9.20
C ASN A 275 7.54 22.17 7.99
N PRO A 276 7.25 21.71 6.76
CA PRO A 276 7.78 22.35 5.56
C PRO A 276 7.32 23.80 5.44
N LEU A 277 8.22 24.66 4.97
CA LEU A 277 7.83 25.98 4.45
C LEU A 277 7.20 25.83 3.07
N ASP A 278 6.27 26.71 2.71
CA ASP A 278 5.66 26.72 1.36
C ASP A 278 6.71 26.84 0.25
N SER A 279 7.86 27.47 0.52
CA SER A 279 8.99 27.58 -0.42
C SER A 279 9.82 26.29 -0.56
N GLU A 280 9.74 25.38 0.41
CA GLU A 280 10.45 24.10 0.41
C GLU A 280 9.62 23.00 -0.27
N ILE A 281 8.30 23.20 -0.45
CA ILE A 281 7.38 22.27 -1.11
C ILE A 281 7.42 22.51 -2.63
N GLY A 282 7.93 21.52 -3.36
CA GLY A 282 8.03 21.54 -4.80
C GLY A 282 6.84 20.91 -5.52
N THR A 283 7.12 20.48 -6.74
CA THR A 283 6.12 19.85 -7.62
C THR A 283 5.58 18.57 -7.00
N TYR A 284 4.25 18.42 -7.00
CA TYR A 284 3.57 17.17 -6.66
C TYR A 284 4.03 16.05 -7.61
N ILE A 285 4.45 14.92 -7.04
CA ILE A 285 4.97 13.76 -7.75
C ILE A 285 3.85 12.74 -7.97
N GLY A 286 3.07 12.43 -6.93
CA GLY A 286 2.07 11.37 -6.95
C GLY A 286 1.45 11.14 -5.57
N ALA A 287 0.47 10.24 -5.52
CA ALA A 287 -0.08 9.73 -4.27
C ALA A 287 -0.19 8.22 -4.30
N GLN A 288 -0.24 7.64 -3.10
CA GLN A 288 -0.51 6.23 -2.89
C GLN A 288 -1.49 6.09 -1.72
N ASN A 289 -2.60 5.41 -1.94
CA ASN A 289 -3.41 4.89 -0.85
C ASN A 289 -2.91 3.49 -0.49
N ALA A 290 -2.71 3.26 0.81
CA ALA A 290 -2.35 1.96 1.33
C ALA A 290 -3.17 1.67 2.58
N ALA A 291 -3.42 0.39 2.85
CA ALA A 291 -4.16 -0.01 4.03
C ALA A 291 -3.66 -1.32 4.61
N ALA A 292 -3.91 -1.50 5.91
CA ALA A 292 -3.73 -2.76 6.59
C ALA A 292 -5.05 -3.18 7.26
N ASN A 293 -5.57 -4.35 6.88
CA ASN A 293 -6.65 -5.01 7.61
C ASN A 293 -6.08 -5.70 8.85
N LEU A 294 -6.71 -5.48 9.99
CA LEU A 294 -6.25 -5.91 11.30
C LEU A 294 -6.98 -7.20 11.68
N ALA A 295 -6.21 -8.21 12.11
CA ALA A 295 -6.81 -9.41 12.68
C ALA A 295 -7.41 -9.07 14.05
N VAL A 296 -8.71 -8.77 14.08
CA VAL A 296 -9.44 -8.57 15.33
C VAL A 296 -9.56 -9.93 16.02
N VAL A 297 -8.82 -10.13 17.11
CA VAL A 297 -9.07 -11.28 17.98
C VAL A 297 -10.46 -11.07 18.57
N ALA A 298 -11.43 -11.87 18.14
CA ALA A 298 -12.79 -11.82 18.68
C ALA A 298 -12.72 -11.99 20.21
N VAL A 299 -12.99 -10.91 20.94
CA VAL A 299 -13.17 -10.95 22.38
C VAL A 299 -14.47 -11.72 22.62
N PRO A 300 -14.46 -12.89 23.30
CA PRO A 300 -15.71 -13.54 23.63
C PRO A 300 -16.51 -12.59 24.50
N GLU A 301 -17.74 -12.23 24.08
CA GLU A 301 -18.57 -11.34 24.88
C GLU A 301 -18.76 -11.91 26.30
N PRO A 302 -18.98 -11.06 27.32
CA PRO A 302 -19.15 -11.50 28.72
C PRO A 302 -20.20 -12.60 28.88
N GLU A 303 -21.23 -12.59 28.02
CA GLU A 303 -22.27 -13.62 27.96
C GLU A 303 -21.72 -14.99 27.57
N THR A 304 -20.70 -15.05 26.70
CA THR A 304 -20.01 -16.28 26.31
C THR A 304 -19.29 -16.91 27.50
N TYR A 305 -18.65 -16.10 28.34
CA TYR A 305 -18.04 -16.56 29.59
C TYR A 305 -19.08 -17.00 30.62
N ALA A 306 -20.18 -16.26 30.76
CA ALA A 306 -21.28 -16.63 31.64
C ALA A 306 -21.90 -17.97 31.23
N MET A 307 -22.13 -18.18 29.93
CA MET A 307 -22.67 -19.42 29.37
C MET A 307 -21.70 -20.59 29.54
N LEU A 308 -20.39 -20.36 29.36
CA LEU A 308 -19.36 -21.36 29.61
C LEU A 308 -19.34 -21.78 31.09
N LEU A 309 -19.36 -20.82 32.01
CA LEU A 309 -19.36 -21.07 33.46
C LEU A 309 -20.64 -21.79 33.92
N VAL A 310 -21.80 -21.42 33.38
CA VAL A 310 -23.06 -22.13 33.61
C VAL A 310 -22.99 -23.56 33.07
N GLY A 311 -22.47 -23.75 31.85
CA GLY A 311 -22.29 -25.07 31.23
C GLY A 311 -21.40 -26.00 32.06
N VAL A 312 -20.23 -25.51 32.51
CA VAL A 312 -19.30 -26.25 33.36
C VAL A 312 -19.91 -26.54 34.74
N GLY A 313 -20.62 -25.57 35.33
CA GLY A 313 -21.34 -25.74 36.59
C GLY A 313 -22.41 -26.82 36.53
N LEU A 314 -23.17 -26.89 35.44
CA LEU A 314 -24.20 -27.92 35.21
C LEU A 314 -23.59 -29.32 35.03
N ILE A 315 -22.44 -29.42 34.36
CA ILE A 315 -21.69 -30.69 34.20
C ILE A 315 -21.18 -31.16 35.57
N GLY A 316 -20.58 -30.27 36.37
CA GLY A 316 -20.12 -30.56 37.72
C GLY A 316 -21.24 -31.04 38.64
N LEU A 317 -22.42 -30.42 38.58
CA LEU A 317 -23.61 -30.83 39.33
C LEU A 317 -24.15 -32.20 38.91
N ARG A 318 -24.14 -32.52 37.60
CA ARG A 318 -24.52 -33.85 37.09
C ARG A 318 -23.56 -34.94 37.53
N LEU A 319 -22.25 -34.70 37.47
CA LEU A 319 -21.23 -35.66 37.91
C LEU A 319 -21.31 -35.91 39.42
N ARG A 320 -21.57 -34.88 40.24
CA ARG A 320 -21.77 -35.02 41.68
C ARG A 320 -23.02 -35.82 42.06
N LYS A 321 -24.12 -35.68 41.29
CA LYS A 321 -25.33 -36.50 41.47
C LYS A 321 -25.08 -37.97 41.12
N ARG A 322 -24.32 -38.26 40.05
CA ARG A 322 -23.93 -39.63 39.69
C ARG A 322 -23.01 -40.29 40.71
N GLY A 323 -22.02 -39.56 41.24
CA GLY A 323 -21.11 -40.09 42.26
C GLY A 323 -21.79 -40.45 43.58
N ARG A 324 -22.83 -39.71 43.99
CA ARG A 324 -23.65 -40.03 45.19
C ARG A 324 -24.55 -41.25 45.02
N THR A 325 -24.85 -41.66 43.79
CA THR A 325 -25.70 -42.84 43.53
C THR A 325 -24.89 -44.14 43.52
N LEU A 326 -23.56 -44.05 43.40
CA LEU A 326 -22.65 -45.20 43.36
C LEU A 326 -22.04 -45.59 44.71
N SER A 327 -22.27 -44.83 45.79
CA SER A 327 -21.78 -45.17 47.15
C SER A 327 -22.83 -45.81 48.06
N LEU A 328 -23.95 -46.27 47.49
CA LEU A 328 -24.99 -47.03 48.17
C LEU A 328 -25.16 -48.35 47.42
N ASN A 329 -24.19 -49.25 47.59
CA ASN A 329 -24.29 -50.71 47.43
C ASN A 329 -23.08 -51.35 48.12
#